data_AF-A0A7W0U8V9-F1
#
_entry.id   AF-A0A7W0U8V9-F1
#
_cell.length_a   1.000
_cell.length_b   1.000
_cell.length_c   1.000
_cell.angle_alpha   90.00
_cell.angle_beta   90.00
_cell.angle_gamma   90.00
#
_symmetry.space_group_name_H-M   'P 1'
#
loop_
_entity.id
_entity.type
_entity.pdbx_description
1 polymer ?
#
loop_
_entity_poly.entity_id
_entity_poly.type
_entity_poly.pdbx_seq_one_letter_code
_entity_poly.pdbx_strand_id
1 'polypeptide(L)'
;MMGSLEAQLRPVAPVSAQVTRKLSIPLLVGLLCLALAGVAIAKTAVGTPGDDTLRGSNGPDQLYGEAGADRLLALGGDDYVEGGPGADAIAGGPGVDLLIAGTGNDSIRGGAGKDSVYAGHGNDAVGGGPDGDTILGQVGNDRLGGGGGPDRMWGGSGADRLDGESGDDYLTASAQSLVDGGDDDDKIYLHNEGGSVRSLTHPSGYEVHGGPGADSIDARDGRKSSVDCGSGFDRAYVDPGDRTRGCERRIERPRR
;
A
#
# COMPACT_ATOMS: atom_id res chain seq x y z
N MET A 1 -92.40 70.48 4.18
CA MET A 1 -92.48 69.06 3.75
C MET A 1 -91.65 68.91 2.50
N MET A 2 -90.93 67.79 2.34
CA MET A 2 -89.73 67.55 1.48
C MET A 2 -88.43 67.98 2.18
N GLY A 3 -87.38 67.19 2.33
CA GLY A 3 -87.09 65.80 1.95
C GLY A 3 -85.76 65.38 2.62
N SER A 4 -85.63 64.09 2.91
CA SER A 4 -84.50 63.46 3.61
C SER A 4 -83.19 63.60 2.83
N LEU A 5 -82.08 63.95 3.50
CA LEU A 5 -80.72 63.72 3.01
C LEU A 5 -79.92 63.00 4.10
N GLU A 6 -79.69 61.71 3.86
CA GLU A 6 -78.82 60.87 4.68
C GLU A 6 -77.36 61.34 4.53
N ALA A 7 -76.71 61.60 5.66
CA ALA A 7 -75.26 61.70 5.75
C ALA A 7 -74.79 60.52 6.63
N GLN A 8 -74.38 59.43 5.99
CA GLN A 8 -73.74 58.31 6.68
C GLN A 8 -72.22 58.40 6.59
N LEU A 9 -71.60 58.14 7.74
CA LEU A 9 -70.21 58.38 8.08
C LEU A 9 -69.25 57.49 7.28
N ARG A 10 -68.08 58.05 6.94
CA ARG A 10 -66.93 57.29 6.45
C ARG A 10 -66.00 56.90 7.62
N PRO A 11 -65.76 55.62 7.89
CA PRO A 11 -64.57 55.19 8.58
C PRO A 11 -63.45 54.83 7.59
N VAL A 12 -62.23 55.29 7.89
CA VAL A 12 -60.97 54.93 7.22
C VAL A 12 -60.28 53.84 8.05
N ALA A 13 -59.97 52.69 7.44
CA ALA A 13 -58.94 51.72 7.83
C ALA A 13 -58.86 50.57 6.80
N PRO A 14 -57.80 49.73 6.77
CA PRO A 14 -56.37 50.04 6.82
C PRO A 14 -55.64 49.51 5.55
N VAL A 15 -54.40 49.95 5.36
CA VAL A 15 -53.48 49.38 4.37
C VAL A 15 -53.12 47.95 4.79
N SER A 16 -53.44 46.96 3.96
CA SER A 16 -52.92 45.59 4.09
C SER A 16 -52.42 45.12 2.72
N ALA A 17 -51.16 44.72 2.72
CA ALA A 17 -50.36 44.40 1.55
C ALA A 17 -50.72 43.04 0.94
N GLN A 18 -50.97 43.02 -0.37
CA GLN A 18 -50.87 41.83 -1.21
C GLN A 18 -50.39 42.27 -2.60
N VAL A 19 -49.08 42.42 -2.78
CA VAL A 19 -48.48 42.35 -4.12
C VAL A 19 -48.03 40.91 -4.33
N THR A 20 -48.84 40.16 -5.05
CA THR A 20 -48.53 38.84 -5.58
C THR A 20 -47.40 38.94 -6.59
N ARG A 21 -46.14 38.92 -6.12
CA ARG A 21 -45.01 38.61 -7.01
C ARG A 21 -44.98 37.10 -7.23
N LYS A 22 -45.56 36.65 -8.35
CA LYS A 22 -45.14 35.40 -9.00
C LYS A 22 -43.66 35.53 -9.32
N LEU A 23 -42.79 35.08 -8.41
CA LEU A 23 -41.41 34.80 -8.74
C LEU A 23 -41.39 33.37 -9.30
N SER A 24 -41.65 33.26 -10.60
CA SER A 24 -41.25 32.11 -11.37
C SER A 24 -39.74 31.99 -11.26
N ILE A 25 -39.27 30.98 -10.51
CA ILE A 25 -37.88 30.53 -10.52
C ILE A 25 -37.85 29.31 -11.48
N PRO A 26 -37.81 29.49 -12.81
CA PRO A 26 -37.40 28.40 -13.66
C PRO A 26 -35.87 28.33 -13.58
N LEU A 27 -35.34 27.11 -13.48
CA LEU A 27 -33.99 26.80 -13.96
C LEU A 27 -32.77 27.22 -13.11
N LEU A 28 -32.86 27.25 -11.78
CA LEU A 28 -31.65 27.28 -10.92
C LEU A 28 -31.55 26.10 -9.94
N VAL A 29 -32.35 25.04 -10.14
CA VAL A 29 -32.22 23.77 -9.43
C VAL A 29 -31.50 22.71 -10.30
N GLY A 30 -31.32 22.99 -11.60
CA GLY A 30 -30.64 22.08 -12.54
C GLY A 30 -29.13 22.29 -12.67
N LEU A 31 -28.59 23.44 -12.24
CA LEU A 31 -27.15 23.76 -12.41
C LEU A 31 -26.30 23.49 -11.14
N LEU A 32 -26.94 23.30 -9.98
CA LEU A 32 -26.23 22.90 -8.75
C LEU A 32 -26.08 21.37 -8.62
N CYS A 33 -26.79 20.58 -9.45
CA CYS A 33 -26.69 19.12 -9.46
C CYS A 33 -25.57 18.59 -10.38
N LEU A 34 -24.90 19.47 -11.16
CA LEU A 34 -23.92 19.06 -12.19
C LEU A 34 -22.45 19.36 -11.83
N ALA A 35 -22.15 19.81 -10.61
CA ALA A 35 -20.78 20.10 -10.14
C ALA A 35 -20.26 19.13 -9.05
N LEU A 36 -21.02 18.09 -8.73
CA LEU A 36 -20.62 17.02 -7.79
C LEU A 36 -20.15 15.73 -8.47
N ALA A 37 -20.24 15.64 -9.81
CA ALA A 37 -19.88 14.43 -10.55
C ALA A 37 -18.36 14.25 -10.77
N GLY A 38 -17.51 15.11 -10.21
CA GLY A 38 -16.07 15.04 -10.43
C GLY A 38 -15.21 15.67 -9.32
N VAL A 39 -15.79 16.01 -8.16
CA VAL A 39 -14.98 16.36 -7.00
C VAL A 39 -14.66 15.04 -6.31
N ALA A 40 -13.40 14.65 -6.37
CA ALA A 40 -12.80 13.65 -5.51
C ALA A 40 -12.93 14.15 -4.06
N ILE A 41 -13.93 13.67 -3.32
CA ILE A 41 -14.19 14.08 -1.93
C ILE A 41 -13.56 13.04 -1.03
N ALA A 42 -12.64 13.50 -0.18
CA ALA A 42 -12.06 12.68 0.86
C ALA A 42 -13.14 12.04 1.75
N LYS A 43 -13.05 10.74 1.97
CA LYS A 43 -13.93 9.95 2.82
C LYS A 43 -13.14 9.39 3.99
N THR A 44 -13.72 9.50 5.19
CA THR A 44 -13.26 8.73 6.35
C THR A 44 -14.28 7.64 6.63
N ALA A 45 -13.83 6.39 6.74
CA ALA A 45 -14.65 5.26 7.14
C ALA A 45 -13.95 4.47 8.25
N VAL A 46 -14.72 4.09 9.26
CA VAL A 46 -14.25 3.30 10.40
C VAL A 46 -15.18 2.10 10.51
N GLY A 47 -14.59 0.91 10.63
CA GLY A 47 -15.29 -0.34 10.86
C GLY A 47 -15.76 -0.47 12.30
N THR A 48 -16.06 -1.70 12.65
CA THR A 48 -16.45 -2.20 13.96
C THR A 48 -15.44 -3.25 14.39
N PRO A 49 -15.49 -3.76 15.64
CA PRO A 49 -14.58 -4.84 16.06
C PRO A 49 -14.87 -6.22 15.43
N GLY A 50 -15.61 -6.32 14.33
CA GLY A 50 -15.86 -7.58 13.63
C GLY A 50 -15.70 -7.39 12.12
N ASP A 51 -15.83 -8.47 11.35
CA ASP A 51 -15.52 -8.47 9.92
C ASP A 51 -16.34 -7.44 9.12
N ASP A 52 -15.65 -6.43 8.58
CA ASP A 52 -16.24 -5.32 7.87
C ASP A 52 -15.88 -5.28 6.38
N THR A 53 -16.66 -4.52 5.61
CA THR A 53 -16.30 -4.14 4.24
C THR A 53 -16.35 -2.64 4.13
N LEU A 54 -15.18 -2.04 3.99
CA LEU A 54 -15.00 -0.61 3.80
C LEU A 54 -14.60 -0.33 2.36
N ARG A 55 -15.22 0.72 1.81
CA ARG A 55 -14.95 1.16 0.44
C ARG A 55 -14.80 2.67 0.40
N GLY A 56 -13.69 3.14 -0.16
CA GLY A 56 -13.41 4.53 -0.44
C GLY A 56 -14.14 5.06 -1.67
N SER A 57 -13.51 6.00 -2.34
CA SER A 57 -14.00 6.91 -3.36
C SER A 57 -12.89 7.12 -4.40
N ASN A 58 -13.05 8.06 -5.33
CA ASN A 58 -11.97 8.38 -6.28
C ASN A 58 -11.09 9.55 -5.78
N GLY A 59 -11.15 9.85 -4.48
CA GLY A 59 -10.37 10.88 -3.83
C GLY A 59 -9.65 10.34 -2.59
N PRO A 60 -8.81 11.17 -1.96
CA PRO A 60 -7.94 10.73 -0.88
C PRO A 60 -8.76 10.37 0.37
N ASP A 61 -8.71 9.11 0.78
CA ASP A 61 -9.55 8.54 1.81
C ASP A 61 -8.75 8.10 3.04
N GLN A 62 -9.47 7.88 4.14
CA GLN A 62 -8.96 7.25 5.35
C GLN A 62 -9.88 6.09 5.75
N LEU A 63 -9.36 4.87 5.69
CA LEU A 63 -10.11 3.66 6.05
C LEU A 63 -9.45 2.99 7.27
N TYR A 64 -10.25 2.69 8.28
CA TYR A 64 -9.82 2.00 9.50
C TYR A 64 -10.69 0.75 9.71
N GLY A 65 -10.12 -0.45 9.60
CA GLY A 65 -10.83 -1.72 9.77
C GLY A 65 -11.24 -1.98 11.21
N GLU A 66 -10.34 -1.66 12.15
CA GLU A 66 -10.41 -1.99 13.57
C GLU A 66 -10.01 -3.45 13.83
N ALA A 67 -10.89 -4.30 14.34
CA ALA A 67 -10.57 -5.70 14.58
C ALA A 67 -11.53 -6.57 13.80
N GLY A 68 -11.12 -7.78 13.43
CA GLY A 68 -11.92 -8.65 12.56
C GLY A 68 -11.22 -8.88 11.24
N ALA A 69 -11.75 -9.77 10.41
CA ALA A 69 -11.21 -10.00 9.08
C ALA A 69 -11.86 -9.03 8.09
N ASP A 70 -11.19 -7.93 7.80
CA ASP A 70 -11.76 -6.80 7.08
C ASP A 70 -11.43 -6.82 5.58
N ARG A 71 -12.30 -6.19 4.79
CA ARG A 71 -12.05 -5.93 3.37
C ARG A 71 -12.07 -4.43 3.10
N LEU A 72 -10.89 -3.86 2.87
CA LEU A 72 -10.67 -2.44 2.69
C LEU A 72 -10.31 -2.15 1.23
N LEU A 73 -11.16 -1.39 0.54
CA LEU A 73 -10.98 -1.00 -0.86
C LEU A 73 -10.89 0.53 -0.95
N ALA A 74 -9.69 1.10 -1.04
CA ALA A 74 -9.50 2.56 -1.04
C ALA A 74 -9.94 3.19 -2.38
N LEU A 75 -9.68 2.47 -3.48
CA LEU A 75 -10.07 2.73 -4.86
C LEU A 75 -9.14 3.69 -5.58
N GLY A 76 -9.14 4.99 -5.32
CA GLY A 76 -8.14 5.84 -5.96
C GLY A 76 -8.11 7.25 -5.41
N GLY A 77 -6.99 7.93 -5.66
CA GLY A 77 -6.57 9.04 -4.81
C GLY A 77 -5.46 8.55 -3.88
N ASP A 78 -4.81 9.48 -3.18
CA ASP A 78 -3.73 9.14 -2.25
C ASP A 78 -4.35 8.76 -0.90
N ASP A 79 -4.37 7.48 -0.57
CA ASP A 79 -5.17 6.93 0.51
C ASP A 79 -4.35 6.55 1.75
N TYR A 80 -5.00 6.60 2.92
CA TYR A 80 -4.51 5.99 4.16
C TYR A 80 -5.43 4.82 4.52
N VAL A 81 -4.86 3.62 4.68
CA VAL A 81 -5.62 2.42 5.05
C VAL A 81 -4.94 1.71 6.21
N GLU A 82 -5.71 1.44 7.27
CA GLU A 82 -5.29 0.67 8.43
C GLU A 82 -6.26 -0.50 8.64
N GLY A 83 -5.77 -1.74 8.56
CA GLY A 83 -6.56 -2.96 8.80
C GLY A 83 -6.84 -3.14 10.29
N GLY A 84 -5.77 -3.33 11.06
CA GLY A 84 -5.80 -3.56 12.49
C GLY A 84 -5.60 -5.04 12.83
N PRO A 85 -6.15 -5.57 13.94
CA PRO A 85 -6.02 -6.99 14.24
C PRO A 85 -7.04 -7.86 13.48
N GLY A 86 -6.55 -8.79 12.67
CA GLY A 86 -7.35 -9.78 11.96
C GLY A 86 -6.68 -10.17 10.65
N ALA A 87 -7.33 -11.02 9.86
CA ALA A 87 -6.80 -11.39 8.55
C ALA A 87 -7.48 -10.54 7.47
N ASP A 88 -6.82 -9.47 7.08
CA ASP A 88 -7.38 -8.39 6.29
C ASP A 88 -7.06 -8.52 4.80
N ALA A 89 -7.97 -8.01 3.98
CA ALA A 89 -7.79 -7.86 2.53
C ALA A 89 -7.80 -6.38 2.17
N ILE A 90 -6.62 -5.85 1.85
CA ILE A 90 -6.39 -4.42 1.57
C ILE A 90 -6.07 -4.21 0.09
N ALA A 91 -6.74 -3.26 -0.53
CA ALA A 91 -6.37 -2.75 -1.86
C ALA A 91 -6.37 -1.22 -1.84
N GLY A 92 -5.20 -0.62 -2.11
CA GLY A 92 -5.03 0.83 -2.28
C GLY A 92 -5.72 1.30 -3.56
N GLY A 93 -5.17 0.90 -4.71
CA GLY A 93 -5.68 1.29 -6.03
C GLY A 93 -4.74 2.29 -6.68
N PRO A 94 -5.19 3.15 -7.60
CA PRO A 94 -4.33 4.17 -8.17
C PRO A 94 -4.17 5.36 -7.21
N GLY A 95 -2.94 5.70 -6.84
CA GLY A 95 -2.66 6.70 -5.82
C GLY A 95 -1.24 6.58 -5.32
N VAL A 96 -0.83 7.50 -4.45
CA VAL A 96 0.32 7.26 -3.55
C VAL A 96 -0.27 6.87 -2.20
N ASP A 97 -0.34 5.57 -1.94
CA ASP A 97 -1.07 5.04 -0.81
C ASP A 97 -0.16 4.68 0.37
N LEU A 98 -0.68 4.84 1.59
CA LEU A 98 -0.08 4.31 2.81
C LEU A 98 -0.98 3.20 3.37
N LEU A 99 -0.50 1.96 3.28
CA LEU A 99 -1.23 0.76 3.66
C LEU A 99 -0.57 0.12 4.88
N ILE A 100 -1.33 -0.02 5.97
CA ILE A 100 -0.89 -0.64 7.22
C ILE A 100 -1.85 -1.78 7.53
N ALA A 101 -1.40 -3.02 7.42
CA ALA A 101 -2.26 -4.19 7.62
C ALA A 101 -2.51 -4.46 9.10
N GLY A 102 -1.45 -4.66 9.89
CA GLY A 102 -1.57 -4.74 11.36
C GLY A 102 -1.13 -6.10 11.88
N THR A 103 -2.04 -6.88 12.46
CA THR A 103 -1.70 -8.22 12.96
C THR A 103 -2.64 -9.26 12.40
N GLY A 104 -2.12 -10.35 11.85
CA GLY A 104 -2.86 -11.44 11.25
C GLY A 104 -2.18 -11.86 9.96
N ASN A 105 -2.82 -12.70 9.16
CA ASN A 105 -2.24 -13.06 7.87
C ASN A 105 -2.98 -12.25 6.81
N ASP A 106 -2.34 -11.19 6.33
CA ASP A 106 -2.98 -10.15 5.54
C ASP A 106 -2.69 -10.33 4.05
N SER A 107 -3.61 -9.86 3.21
CA SER A 107 -3.48 -9.84 1.75
C SER A 107 -3.57 -8.40 1.26
N ILE A 108 -2.45 -7.86 0.77
CA ILE A 108 -2.31 -6.44 0.45
C ILE A 108 -1.94 -6.27 -1.03
N ARG A 109 -2.58 -5.30 -1.67
CA ARG A 109 -2.19 -4.80 -2.99
C ARG A 109 -2.06 -3.28 -2.92
N GLY A 110 -0.87 -2.76 -3.23
CA GLY A 110 -0.62 -1.32 -3.38
C GLY A 110 -1.52 -0.76 -4.47
N GLY A 111 -1.24 -1.14 -5.72
CA GLY A 111 -2.04 -0.74 -6.85
C GLY A 111 -1.18 -0.07 -7.89
N ALA A 112 -1.45 1.19 -8.25
CA ALA A 112 -0.62 1.94 -9.18
C ALA A 112 -0.23 3.26 -8.53
N GLY A 113 0.96 3.76 -8.81
CA GLY A 113 1.59 4.83 -8.04
C GLY A 113 2.52 4.27 -6.96
N LYS A 114 3.16 5.18 -6.21
CA LYS A 114 4.31 4.83 -5.36
C LYS A 114 3.87 4.58 -3.93
N ASP A 115 3.57 3.35 -3.60
CA ASP A 115 2.91 2.98 -2.38
C ASP A 115 3.90 2.68 -1.24
N SER A 116 3.43 2.85 -0.02
CA SER A 116 4.14 2.45 1.20
C SER A 116 3.30 1.42 1.94
N VAL A 117 3.80 0.18 2.00
CA VAL A 117 3.10 -0.96 2.58
C VAL A 117 3.83 -1.47 3.81
N TYR A 118 3.09 -1.56 4.92
CA TYR A 118 3.51 -2.15 6.18
C TYR A 118 2.61 -3.35 6.46
N ALA A 119 3.12 -4.57 6.25
CA ALA A 119 2.31 -5.79 6.37
C ALA A 119 2.03 -6.10 7.85
N GLY A 120 3.06 -6.16 8.69
CA GLY A 120 2.89 -6.18 10.13
C GLY A 120 3.27 -7.52 10.74
N HIS A 121 2.43 -8.02 11.64
CA HIS A 121 2.66 -9.30 12.30
C HIS A 121 1.82 -10.41 11.67
N GLY A 122 2.47 -11.41 11.11
CA GLY A 122 1.86 -12.66 10.65
C GLY A 122 2.50 -13.11 9.36
N ASN A 123 1.85 -14.01 8.61
CA ASN A 123 2.39 -14.46 7.33
C ASN A 123 1.60 -13.77 6.23
N ASP A 124 2.16 -12.69 5.73
CA ASP A 124 1.44 -11.77 4.86
C ASP A 124 1.71 -12.05 3.38
N ALA A 125 0.82 -11.57 2.53
CA ALA A 125 0.97 -11.60 1.08
C ALA A 125 0.80 -10.17 0.53
N VAL A 126 1.89 -9.61 0.01
CA VAL A 126 1.94 -8.23 -0.49
C VAL A 126 2.34 -8.21 -1.96
N GLY A 127 1.62 -7.42 -2.76
CA GLY A 127 2.08 -6.98 -4.07
C GLY A 127 2.11 -5.45 -4.11
N GLY A 128 3.22 -4.87 -4.54
CA GLY A 128 3.40 -3.43 -4.73
C GLY A 128 2.53 -2.91 -5.86
N GLY A 129 2.93 -3.18 -7.10
CA GLY A 129 2.27 -2.56 -8.24
C GLY A 129 3.20 -2.45 -9.44
N PRO A 130 2.87 -1.64 -10.45
CA PRO A 130 3.71 -1.38 -11.61
C PRO A 130 4.69 -0.21 -11.42
N ASP A 131 4.67 0.47 -10.27
CA ASP A 131 5.48 1.66 -9.99
C ASP A 131 6.36 1.42 -8.74
N GLY A 132 7.43 2.21 -8.57
CA GLY A 132 8.39 1.96 -7.49
C GLY A 132 7.85 2.21 -6.07
N ASP A 133 7.74 1.13 -5.31
CA ASP A 133 7.08 1.00 -4.03
C ASP A 133 8.05 0.83 -2.84
N THR A 134 7.50 0.85 -1.63
CA THR A 134 8.21 0.58 -0.38
C THR A 134 7.42 -0.44 0.42
N ILE A 135 7.96 -1.66 0.56
CA ILE A 135 7.26 -2.80 1.18
C ILE A 135 8.04 -3.30 2.39
N LEU A 136 7.38 -3.39 3.54
CA LEU A 136 7.92 -3.97 4.78
C LEU A 136 7.04 -5.13 5.22
N GLY A 137 7.56 -6.37 5.16
CA GLY A 137 6.90 -7.57 5.69
C GLY A 137 6.81 -7.55 7.22
N GLN A 138 7.92 -7.17 7.86
CA GLN A 138 8.07 -7.09 9.31
C GLN A 138 8.18 -8.46 10.00
N VAL A 139 7.14 -9.00 10.63
CA VAL A 139 7.27 -10.18 11.50
C VAL A 139 6.43 -11.33 10.99
N GLY A 140 7.11 -12.38 10.53
CA GLY A 140 6.52 -13.67 10.19
C GLY A 140 7.12 -14.17 8.88
N ASN A 141 6.47 -15.13 8.22
CA ASN A 141 6.99 -15.68 6.96
C ASN A 141 6.20 -15.07 5.79
N ASP A 142 6.69 -13.97 5.26
CA ASP A 142 5.94 -13.16 4.32
C ASP A 142 6.18 -13.56 2.87
N ARG A 143 5.24 -13.21 1.99
CA ARG A 143 5.41 -13.24 0.53
C ARG A 143 5.26 -11.83 -0.01
N LEU A 144 6.35 -11.27 -0.50
CA LEU A 144 6.42 -9.89 -0.97
C LEU A 144 6.79 -9.89 -2.45
N GLY A 145 5.95 -9.27 -3.27
CA GLY A 145 6.23 -8.97 -4.68
C GLY A 145 6.34 -7.46 -4.88
N GLY A 146 7.43 -6.98 -5.48
CA GLY A 146 7.60 -5.59 -5.87
C GLY A 146 6.71 -5.24 -7.06
N GLY A 147 6.97 -5.91 -8.17
CA GLY A 147 6.18 -5.84 -9.39
C GLY A 147 6.93 -5.10 -10.49
N GLY A 148 6.45 -3.93 -10.87
CA GLY A 148 7.13 -3.08 -11.84
C GLY A 148 7.77 -1.87 -11.16
N GLY A 149 8.90 -1.43 -11.70
CA GLY A 149 9.56 -0.22 -11.24
C GLY A 149 10.54 -0.49 -10.10
N PRO A 150 11.30 0.53 -9.68
CA PRO A 150 12.37 0.34 -8.70
C PRO A 150 11.82 0.32 -7.27
N ASP A 151 11.78 -0.87 -6.68
CA ASP A 151 11.18 -1.15 -5.38
C ASP A 151 12.19 -1.15 -4.24
N ARG A 152 11.68 -0.92 -3.03
CA ARG A 152 12.43 -1.11 -1.77
C ARG A 152 11.70 -2.08 -0.87
N MET A 153 12.28 -3.24 -0.65
CA MET A 153 11.63 -4.35 0.05
C MET A 153 12.44 -4.79 1.26
N TRP A 154 11.76 -4.92 2.41
CA TRP A 154 12.31 -5.51 3.63
C TRP A 154 11.43 -6.68 4.09
N GLY A 155 11.97 -7.90 4.04
CA GLY A 155 11.30 -9.09 4.59
C GLY A 155 11.09 -8.94 6.10
N GLY A 156 12.14 -8.55 6.83
CA GLY A 156 12.10 -8.45 8.28
C GLY A 156 12.51 -9.77 8.94
N SER A 157 11.81 -10.14 10.02
CA SER A 157 12.10 -11.35 10.79
C SER A 157 11.24 -12.51 10.33
N GLY A 158 11.86 -13.65 10.05
CA GLY A 158 11.18 -14.86 9.61
C GLY A 158 11.78 -15.39 8.30
N ALA A 159 11.15 -16.42 7.75
CA ALA A 159 11.55 -17.04 6.49
C ALA A 159 10.65 -16.52 5.36
N ASP A 160 11.06 -15.41 4.78
CA ASP A 160 10.27 -14.68 3.78
C ASP A 160 10.51 -15.19 2.37
N ARG A 161 9.64 -14.82 1.45
CA ARG A 161 9.87 -14.86 0.01
C ARG A 161 9.74 -13.46 -0.54
N LEU A 162 10.81 -12.94 -1.14
CA LEU A 162 10.82 -11.65 -1.83
C LEU A 162 11.08 -11.90 -3.32
N ASP A 163 10.22 -11.35 -4.16
CA ASP A 163 10.37 -11.32 -5.61
C ASP A 163 10.31 -9.84 -6.06
N GLY A 164 11.42 -9.27 -6.55
CA GLY A 164 11.45 -7.88 -7.04
C GLY A 164 10.67 -7.70 -8.35
N GLU A 165 10.75 -8.71 -9.21
CA GLU A 165 10.11 -8.79 -10.53
C GLU A 165 10.81 -7.94 -11.60
N SER A 166 10.44 -6.69 -11.84
CA SER A 166 11.08 -5.87 -12.89
C SER A 166 11.40 -4.48 -12.40
N GLY A 167 12.62 -4.02 -12.66
CA GLY A 167 13.13 -2.72 -12.22
C GLY A 167 14.34 -2.87 -11.30
N ASP A 168 15.11 -1.79 -11.15
CA ASP A 168 16.31 -1.82 -10.30
C ASP A 168 15.94 -1.84 -8.81
N ASP A 169 15.91 -3.01 -8.19
CA ASP A 169 15.34 -3.19 -6.87
C ASP A 169 16.36 -3.15 -5.73
N TYR A 170 15.86 -2.80 -4.55
CA TYR A 170 16.61 -2.90 -3.29
C TYR A 170 15.89 -3.86 -2.35
N LEU A 171 16.47 -5.05 -2.16
CA LEU A 171 15.88 -6.13 -1.36
C LEU A 171 16.74 -6.39 -0.13
N THR A 172 16.09 -6.42 1.03
CA THR A 172 16.71 -6.80 2.30
C THR A 172 15.89 -7.86 3.01
N ALA A 173 16.52 -8.96 3.41
CA ALA A 173 15.83 -10.03 4.11
C ALA A 173 16.70 -10.73 5.15
N SER A 174 16.06 -11.56 5.96
CA SER A 174 16.76 -12.41 6.90
C SER A 174 17.52 -13.54 6.18
N ALA A 175 18.52 -14.11 6.85
CA ALA A 175 19.25 -15.30 6.41
C ALA A 175 18.40 -16.58 6.21
N GLN A 176 17.08 -16.52 6.44
CA GLN A 176 16.15 -17.64 6.25
C GLN A 176 15.25 -17.45 5.03
N SER A 177 15.33 -16.31 4.37
CA SER A 177 14.43 -15.91 3.31
C SER A 177 14.90 -16.40 1.94
N LEU A 178 13.97 -16.58 1.02
CA LEU A 178 14.19 -16.81 -0.41
C LEU A 178 14.05 -15.46 -1.11
N VAL A 179 15.08 -15.05 -1.86
CA VAL A 179 15.07 -13.74 -2.53
C VAL A 179 15.38 -13.93 -4.01
N ASP A 180 14.52 -13.36 -4.85
CA ASP A 180 14.68 -13.26 -6.30
C ASP A 180 14.64 -11.77 -6.65
N GLY A 181 15.74 -11.24 -7.20
CA GLY A 181 15.80 -9.85 -7.67
C GLY A 181 14.84 -9.65 -8.82
N GLY A 182 14.98 -10.46 -9.86
CA GLY A 182 14.11 -10.44 -11.01
C GLY A 182 14.88 -10.01 -12.25
N ASP A 183 14.21 -9.26 -13.11
CA ASP A 183 14.83 -8.60 -14.26
C ASP A 183 15.41 -7.23 -13.83
N ASP A 184 16.50 -6.80 -14.47
CA ASP A 184 17.20 -5.52 -14.28
C ASP A 184 18.26 -5.54 -13.14
N ASP A 185 18.84 -4.37 -12.79
CA ASP A 185 20.05 -4.32 -11.96
C ASP A 185 19.71 -4.23 -10.46
N ASP A 186 19.83 -5.36 -9.75
CA ASP A 186 19.34 -5.45 -8.37
C ASP A 186 20.40 -5.32 -7.28
N LYS A 187 19.94 -4.90 -6.10
CA LYS A 187 20.73 -4.88 -4.86
C LYS A 187 20.08 -5.75 -3.80
N ILE A 188 20.73 -6.86 -3.50
CA ILE A 188 20.24 -7.83 -2.52
C ILE A 188 21.16 -7.87 -1.30
N TYR A 189 20.59 -7.64 -0.12
CA TYR A 189 21.29 -7.69 1.15
C TYR A 189 20.62 -8.69 2.09
N LEU A 190 21.38 -9.66 2.58
CA LEU A 190 20.91 -10.56 3.62
C LEU A 190 21.58 -10.23 4.95
N HIS A 191 20.78 -10.12 6.01
CA HIS A 191 21.30 -9.88 7.35
C HIS A 191 20.93 -10.97 8.34
N ASN A 192 21.82 -11.16 9.31
CA ASN A 192 21.52 -11.95 10.49
C ASN A 192 20.66 -11.15 11.47
N GLU A 193 19.42 -11.56 11.61
CA GLU A 193 18.61 -11.27 12.79
C GLU A 193 19.27 -11.93 14.03
N GLY A 194 19.94 -11.13 14.87
CA GLY A 194 20.42 -11.55 16.19
C GLY A 194 21.91 -11.93 16.27
N GLY A 195 22.72 -10.98 16.72
CA GLY A 195 24.16 -11.16 16.96
C GLY A 195 24.53 -12.39 17.81
N SER A 196 25.74 -12.89 17.54
CA SER A 196 26.42 -14.08 18.10
C SER A 196 26.16 -15.39 17.37
N VAL A 197 27.04 -15.63 16.40
CA VAL A 197 27.21 -16.90 15.68
C VAL A 197 27.55 -18.04 16.67
N ARG A 198 26.61 -18.96 16.87
CA ARG A 198 26.94 -20.35 17.19
C ARG A 198 26.61 -21.18 15.96
N SER A 199 27.67 -21.61 15.28
CA SER A 199 27.61 -22.56 14.17
C SER A 199 26.83 -23.81 14.61
N LEU A 200 25.64 -23.99 14.05
CA LEU A 200 24.93 -25.26 14.02
C LEU A 200 24.58 -25.55 12.57
N THR A 201 25.05 -26.72 12.13
CA THR A 201 25.13 -27.14 10.75
C THR A 201 23.76 -27.60 10.24
N HIS A 202 23.17 -26.85 9.29
CA HIS A 202 22.21 -27.22 8.23
C HIS A 202 20.91 -27.98 8.58
N PRO A 203 19.76 -27.53 8.03
CA PRO A 203 19.14 -28.35 6.98
C PRO A 203 18.85 -27.65 5.64
N SER A 204 18.69 -26.32 5.60
CA SER A 204 18.42 -25.60 4.35
C SER A 204 19.22 -24.31 4.34
N GLY A 205 20.20 -24.22 3.44
CA GLY A 205 20.71 -22.91 3.06
C GLY A 205 19.57 -22.09 2.44
N TYR A 206 19.74 -20.78 2.39
CA TYR A 206 18.86 -19.91 1.61
C TYR A 206 19.31 -19.89 0.15
N GLU A 207 18.39 -19.54 -0.74
CA GLU A 207 18.66 -19.32 -2.15
C GLU A 207 18.47 -17.83 -2.47
N VAL A 208 19.48 -17.25 -3.11
CA VAL A 208 19.38 -15.93 -3.71
C VAL A 208 19.56 -16.08 -5.20
N HIS A 209 18.60 -15.55 -5.94
CA HIS A 209 18.65 -15.44 -7.39
C HIS A 209 18.78 -13.94 -7.72
N GLY A 210 19.83 -13.57 -8.46
CA GLY A 210 19.95 -12.22 -9.01
C GLY A 210 18.93 -12.05 -10.12
N GLY A 211 19.11 -12.86 -11.18
CA GLY A 211 18.20 -12.92 -12.31
C GLY A 211 18.88 -12.38 -13.55
N PRO A 212 18.15 -11.88 -14.56
CA PRO A 212 18.75 -11.16 -15.67
C PRO A 212 19.13 -9.72 -15.27
N GLY A 213 20.42 -9.38 -15.25
CA GLY A 213 20.83 -8.06 -14.76
C GLY A 213 22.32 -7.94 -14.51
N ALA A 214 22.78 -6.80 -14.03
CA ALA A 214 24.08 -6.67 -13.39
C ALA A 214 23.89 -6.55 -11.87
N ASP A 215 23.78 -7.70 -11.20
CA ASP A 215 23.32 -7.74 -9.82
C ASP A 215 24.44 -7.53 -8.80
N SER A 216 24.09 -6.95 -7.65
CA SER A 216 24.96 -6.83 -6.49
C SER A 216 24.36 -7.57 -5.28
N ILE A 217 24.92 -8.74 -4.97
CA ILE A 217 24.46 -9.63 -3.91
C ILE A 217 25.46 -9.63 -2.74
N ASP A 218 25.02 -9.22 -1.54
CA ASP A 218 25.76 -9.39 -0.29
C ASP A 218 25.06 -10.40 0.63
N ALA A 219 25.60 -11.62 0.65
CA ALA A 219 25.09 -12.78 1.36
C ALA A 219 26.11 -13.28 2.41
N ARG A 220 26.77 -12.34 3.11
CA ARG A 220 27.71 -12.65 4.20
C ARG A 220 27.00 -12.64 5.55
N ASP A 221 26.45 -13.78 5.93
CA ASP A 221 25.65 -13.93 7.15
C ASP A 221 26.08 -15.14 8.02
N GLY A 222 27.23 -15.75 7.78
CA GLY A 222 27.75 -16.87 8.54
C GLY A 222 26.93 -18.16 8.45
N ARG A 223 25.92 -18.24 7.58
CA ARG A 223 25.20 -19.47 7.21
C ARG A 223 25.64 -19.87 5.81
N LYS A 224 25.44 -21.16 5.44
CA LYS A 224 25.74 -21.52 4.05
C LYS A 224 24.62 -21.10 3.13
N SER A 225 25.02 -20.42 2.07
CA SER A 225 24.14 -19.92 1.02
C SER A 225 24.31 -20.69 -0.28
N SER A 226 23.25 -20.71 -1.09
CA SER A 226 23.32 -20.98 -2.51
C SER A 226 22.98 -19.68 -3.23
N VAL A 227 23.95 -19.07 -3.88
CA VAL A 227 23.73 -17.86 -4.70
C VAL A 227 23.82 -18.26 -6.16
N ASP A 228 22.71 -18.08 -6.87
CA ASP A 228 22.68 -18.07 -8.32
C ASP A 228 22.65 -16.61 -8.77
N CYS A 229 23.71 -16.18 -9.42
CA CYS A 229 23.73 -14.81 -9.94
C CYS A 229 22.84 -14.64 -11.19
N GLY A 230 22.32 -15.73 -11.78
CA GLY A 230 21.54 -15.62 -12.99
C GLY A 230 22.42 -15.25 -14.20
N SER A 231 21.95 -14.33 -15.02
CA SER A 231 22.63 -13.92 -16.25
C SER A 231 22.98 -12.45 -16.25
N GLY A 232 24.27 -12.16 -16.45
CA GLY A 232 24.77 -10.82 -16.70
C GLY A 232 26.09 -10.59 -15.99
N PHE A 233 26.37 -9.36 -15.58
CA PHE A 233 27.66 -8.95 -15.00
C PHE A 233 27.58 -8.81 -13.48
N ASP A 234 27.39 -9.94 -12.82
CA ASP A 234 26.99 -9.94 -11.40
C ASP A 234 28.19 -9.94 -10.46
N ARG A 235 27.97 -9.35 -9.29
CA ARG A 235 28.91 -9.38 -8.15
C ARG A 235 28.23 -10.01 -6.95
N ALA A 236 28.79 -11.13 -6.49
CA ALA A 236 28.37 -11.78 -5.25
C ALA A 236 29.47 -11.76 -4.19
N TYR A 237 29.10 -11.32 -2.98
CA TYR A 237 29.90 -11.41 -1.76
C TYR A 237 29.27 -12.49 -0.86
N VAL A 238 29.94 -13.63 -0.70
CA VAL A 238 29.46 -14.80 0.06
C VAL A 238 30.48 -15.28 1.09
N ASP A 239 30.06 -16.08 2.05
CA ASP A 239 30.94 -16.63 3.07
C ASP A 239 31.83 -17.79 2.59
N PRO A 240 32.99 -18.02 3.24
CA PRO A 240 33.87 -19.13 2.89
C PRO A 240 33.20 -20.50 3.09
N GLY A 241 32.86 -21.18 1.99
CA GLY A 241 32.21 -22.50 2.01
C GLY A 241 30.90 -22.54 1.22
N ASP A 242 30.45 -21.38 0.73
CA ASP A 242 29.21 -21.24 -0.04
C ASP A 242 29.38 -21.62 -1.50
N ARG A 243 28.26 -21.96 -2.13
CA ARG A 243 28.21 -22.29 -3.56
C ARG A 243 27.71 -21.06 -4.30
N THR A 244 28.54 -20.53 -5.19
CA THR A 244 28.16 -19.51 -6.16
C THR A 244 28.16 -20.10 -7.57
N ARG A 245 27.12 -19.78 -8.36
CA ARG A 245 26.99 -20.15 -9.78
C ARG A 245 26.70 -18.89 -10.60
N GLY A 246 27.10 -18.89 -11.87
CA GLY A 246 26.82 -17.78 -12.79
C GLY A 246 27.70 -16.54 -12.62
N CYS A 247 28.11 -16.20 -11.40
CA CYS A 247 28.80 -14.94 -11.11
C CYS A 247 30.18 -14.81 -11.79
N GLU A 248 30.46 -13.66 -12.42
CA GLU A 248 31.82 -13.33 -12.83
C GLU A 248 32.72 -13.27 -11.58
N ARG A 249 33.74 -14.13 -11.54
CA ARG A 249 34.58 -14.33 -10.35
C ARG A 249 35.30 -13.05 -9.92
N ARG A 250 34.69 -12.30 -9.00
CA ARG A 250 35.42 -11.44 -8.06
C ARG A 250 34.92 -11.66 -6.63
N ILE A 251 35.31 -12.81 -6.08
CA ILE A 251 35.32 -13.04 -4.63
C ILE A 251 36.36 -12.08 -4.04
N GLU A 252 35.99 -10.83 -3.76
CA GLU A 252 36.87 -9.91 -3.05
C GLU A 252 36.99 -10.39 -1.61
N ARG A 253 38.12 -11.03 -1.32
CA ARG A 253 38.53 -11.29 0.06
C ARG A 253 38.57 -9.95 0.80
N PRO A 254 38.10 -9.88 2.05
CA PRO A 254 38.19 -8.67 2.84
C PRO A 254 39.65 -8.21 2.88
N ARG A 255 39.90 -6.96 2.50
CA ARG A 255 41.19 -6.32 2.81
C ARG A 255 41.27 -6.29 4.33
N ARG A 256 42.26 -7.02 4.87
CA ARG A 256 42.63 -6.98 6.28
C ARG A 256 42.94 -5.56 6.74
#